data_AF-A0A959N8N8-F1
#
_entry.id   AF-A0A959N8N8-F1
#
_cell.length_a   1.000
_cell.length_b   1.000
_cell.length_c   1.000
_cell.angle_alpha   90.00
_cell.angle_beta   90.00
_cell.angle_gamma   90.00
#
_symmetry.space_group_name_H-M   'P 1'
#
loop_
_entity.id
_entity.type
_entity.pdbx_description
1 polymer ?
#
loop_
_entity_poly.entity_id
_entity_poly.type
_entity_poly.pdbx_seq_one_letter_code
_entity_poly.pdbx_strand_id
1 'polypeptide(L)'
;MWKKIILVTIFIFSSLLAQSSHILKSSGELIDLKNKNIQLNYSAKKSFPLNDNLFLSEINKTNTITGTPDTLRYSIYGNMNSNFGFNSQDVLIQYFMAPADMIIKGVGISSADDSGAINGSDISVRLIKLNWSYDSLVNVYNDIYLGFYPTEDNIYNVDYFGEISKENWIDKTEGLYPLPPWTNNSDPSLNTFEYDLWSDPWERLTLRPVKQASAGNYQFIETNILGFEPEVSAGEIIGVVVKHSGTTFNNDRIGFYASADAGIPGLKFYAKGRNDSTDIGWWIRQITFDFALAVDLVSGPHYRFNFVTDLNTTLSSEPRIVEAEIWGDNPNPDVKVFTEINLYYSVDEQDFTKVPMDSISINRYSGEIPGQNPNTNVTYFCEAVDWEGHKWQSSLYSYRIFKPTENVNTLLIFNGLPESGYPSSYYFGQDDFIDNIPIDFPHDVWAFDEFDSTLVNNYQNIFEITSNGPNYYHRNIIRKWLEEDNNRNYFLAGDEWLGAEIGFTDTSFLPGSFEYDILGITKSYNDVSYDGTNGQSLPSKLIPVENSLLGGALYNLFIENGPTDSLRYDPVYENSWI
;
A
#
# COMPACT_ATOMS: atom_id res chain seq x y z
N MET A 1 41.00 61.13 -40.05
CA MET A 1 39.99 61.25 -38.99
C MET A 1 38.82 60.32 -39.33
N TRP A 2 38.59 59.35 -38.46
CA TRP A 2 37.36 58.57 -38.28
C TRP A 2 36.92 57.62 -39.41
N LYS A 3 37.14 56.33 -39.13
CA LYS A 3 36.70 55.14 -39.86
C LYS A 3 35.17 55.08 -39.89
N LYS A 4 34.59 54.91 -41.09
CA LYS A 4 33.22 54.42 -41.26
C LYS A 4 33.23 52.91 -41.04
N ILE A 5 32.73 52.47 -39.90
CA ILE A 5 32.45 51.06 -39.63
C ILE A 5 31.08 50.74 -40.25
N ILE A 6 31.08 49.76 -41.14
CA ILE A 6 29.90 49.11 -41.70
C ILE A 6 29.26 48.29 -40.57
N LEU A 7 28.05 48.66 -40.15
CA LEU A 7 27.25 47.84 -39.25
C LEU A 7 26.62 46.73 -40.09
N VAL A 8 27.26 45.56 -40.10
CA VAL A 8 26.64 44.32 -40.58
C VAL A 8 25.69 43.85 -39.49
N THR A 9 24.39 43.99 -39.72
CA THR A 9 23.35 43.37 -38.89
C THR A 9 23.42 41.86 -39.14
N ILE A 10 24.17 41.15 -38.30
CA ILE A 10 24.11 39.68 -38.21
C ILE A 10 22.78 39.37 -37.53
N PHE A 11 21.77 38.98 -38.31
CA PHE A 11 20.64 38.21 -37.80
C PHE A 11 21.20 36.88 -37.31
N ILE A 12 21.48 36.78 -36.02
CA ILE A 12 21.66 35.49 -35.36
C ILE A 12 20.26 34.89 -35.30
N PHE A 13 19.93 34.05 -36.29
CA PHE A 13 18.93 33.00 -36.09
C PHE A 13 19.47 32.15 -34.94
N SER A 14 19.00 32.40 -33.72
CA SER A 14 19.06 31.42 -32.66
C SER A 14 18.17 30.26 -33.13
N SER A 15 18.79 29.26 -33.76
CA SER A 15 18.25 27.92 -33.80
C SER A 15 18.16 27.44 -32.35
N LEU A 16 17.06 27.80 -31.68
CA LEU A 16 16.57 27.04 -30.55
C LEU A 16 16.52 25.59 -31.02
N LEU A 17 17.27 24.74 -30.34
CA LEU A 17 17.27 23.31 -30.51
C LEU A 17 15.81 22.85 -30.46
N ALA A 18 15.23 22.55 -31.63
CA ALA A 18 13.96 21.88 -31.73
C ALA A 18 14.18 20.47 -31.18
N GLN A 19 13.92 20.29 -29.89
CA GLN A 19 13.90 19.00 -29.23
C GLN A 19 12.88 18.14 -29.99
N SER A 20 13.35 17.03 -30.57
CA SER A 20 12.50 16.07 -31.25
C SER A 20 11.64 15.38 -30.20
N SER A 21 10.35 15.72 -30.14
CA SER A 21 9.37 14.95 -29.40
C SER A 21 9.02 13.70 -30.20
N HIS A 22 9.12 12.54 -29.55
CA HIS A 22 8.83 11.25 -30.17
C HIS A 22 7.69 10.54 -29.43
N ILE A 23 6.94 9.69 -30.14
CA ILE A 23 5.89 8.81 -29.59
C ILE A 23 6.24 7.37 -29.94
N LEU A 24 6.14 6.43 -28.99
CA LEU A 24 6.28 4.99 -29.22
C LEU A 24 4.90 4.32 -29.24
N LYS A 25 4.57 3.57 -30.30
CA LYS A 25 3.39 2.70 -30.32
C LYS A 25 3.64 1.40 -29.56
N SER A 26 2.57 0.72 -29.13
CA SER A 26 2.61 -0.68 -28.64
C SER A 26 3.37 -1.64 -29.58
N SER A 27 3.37 -1.34 -30.89
CA SER A 27 4.11 -2.07 -31.91
C SER A 27 5.63 -1.77 -31.96
N GLY A 28 6.14 -0.89 -31.09
CA GLY A 28 7.54 -0.44 -31.09
C GLY A 28 7.88 0.64 -32.12
N GLU A 29 6.89 1.25 -32.78
CA GLU A 29 7.11 2.27 -33.81
C GLU A 29 7.27 3.68 -33.20
N LEU A 30 8.34 4.39 -33.58
CA LEU A 30 8.64 5.78 -33.16
C LEU A 30 8.10 6.82 -34.17
N ILE A 31 7.28 7.77 -33.73
CA ILE A 31 6.75 8.89 -34.54
C ILE A 31 7.39 10.21 -34.09
N ASP A 32 7.97 11.00 -35.02
CA ASP A 32 8.50 12.35 -34.78
C ASP A 32 7.39 13.42 -34.89
N LEU A 33 7.19 14.22 -33.83
CA LEU A 33 6.15 15.25 -33.70
C LEU A 33 6.56 16.65 -34.22
N LYS A 34 7.73 16.77 -34.88
CA LYS A 34 8.38 18.05 -35.25
C LYS A 34 7.55 19.15 -35.94
N ASN A 35 6.35 18.89 -36.48
CA ASN A 35 5.68 19.83 -37.41
C ASN A 35 4.19 20.16 -37.15
N LYS A 36 3.60 19.84 -35.99
CA LYS A 36 2.20 20.20 -35.70
C LYS A 36 2.10 21.35 -34.69
N ASN A 37 1.97 22.59 -35.18
CA ASN A 37 1.55 23.73 -34.36
C ASN A 37 0.07 23.59 -34.02
N ILE A 38 -0.23 22.94 -32.89
CA ILE A 38 -1.57 22.77 -32.35
C ILE A 38 -1.68 23.69 -31.13
N GLN A 39 -2.19 24.91 -31.31
CA GLN A 39 -2.71 25.71 -30.20
C GLN A 39 -4.19 25.37 -30.05
N LEU A 40 -4.52 24.47 -29.12
CA LEU A 40 -5.90 24.14 -28.80
C LEU A 40 -6.34 24.98 -27.60
N ASN A 41 -6.97 26.11 -27.88
CA ASN A 41 -7.80 26.79 -26.87
C ASN A 41 -9.05 25.93 -26.65
N TYR A 42 -8.95 24.90 -25.79
CA TYR A 42 -10.09 24.04 -25.51
C TYR A 42 -10.84 24.49 -24.27
N SER A 43 -12.12 24.75 -24.49
CA SER A 43 -13.14 24.87 -23.47
C SER A 43 -14.28 23.92 -23.85
N ALA A 44 -14.04 22.60 -23.88
CA ALA A 44 -15.15 21.67 -23.87
C ALA A 44 -15.24 20.91 -22.56
N LYS A 45 -16.30 21.27 -21.83
CA LYS A 45 -17.10 20.28 -21.13
C LYS A 45 -17.72 19.36 -22.17
N LYS A 46 -17.22 18.14 -22.27
CA LYS A 46 -18.08 17.02 -22.66
C LYS A 46 -18.12 16.08 -21.47
N SER A 47 -19.31 15.94 -20.89
CA SER A 47 -19.60 14.86 -19.96
C SER A 47 -19.56 13.58 -20.77
N PHE A 48 -18.51 12.77 -20.59
CA PHE A 48 -18.66 11.36 -20.88
C PHE A 48 -19.83 10.87 -20.03
N PRO A 49 -20.82 10.16 -20.62
CA PRO A 49 -21.78 9.46 -19.78
C PRO A 49 -20.96 8.51 -18.89
N LEU A 50 -20.89 8.84 -17.60
CA LEU A 50 -20.26 8.00 -16.59
C LEU A 50 -21.01 6.67 -16.57
N ASN A 51 -20.41 5.63 -17.16
CA ASN A 51 -20.64 4.28 -16.69
C ASN A 51 -19.61 4.08 -15.57
N ASP A 52 -20.09 4.08 -14.33
CA ASP A 52 -19.29 4.14 -13.11
C ASP A 52 -18.57 2.81 -12.77
N ASN A 53 -17.77 2.20 -13.66
CA ASN A 53 -17.43 0.78 -13.49
C ASN A 53 -15.95 0.33 -13.48
N LEU A 54 -14.94 1.19 -13.50
CA LEU A 54 -13.54 0.73 -13.39
C LEU A 54 -12.85 1.10 -12.08
N PHE A 55 -12.47 0.02 -11.38
CA PHE A 55 -12.14 -0.03 -9.97
C PHE A 55 -10.79 -0.80 -9.82
N LEU A 56 -9.78 -0.19 -9.16
CA LEU A 56 -8.40 -0.68 -8.91
C LEU A 56 -8.20 -1.55 -7.65
N SER A 57 -9.23 -1.79 -6.84
CA SER A 57 -9.16 -2.66 -5.65
C SER A 57 -10.42 -3.49 -5.35
N GLU A 58 -11.46 -3.44 -6.18
CA GLU A 58 -12.61 -4.36 -6.06
C GLU A 58 -12.98 -4.96 -7.41
N ILE A 59 -12.76 -6.26 -7.45
CA ILE A 59 -12.91 -7.18 -8.54
C ILE A 59 -14.35 -7.74 -8.52
N ASN A 60 -15.35 -6.90 -8.26
CA ASN A 60 -16.73 -7.35 -8.03
C ASN A 60 -17.76 -6.52 -8.79
N LYS A 61 -18.28 -7.11 -9.90
CA LYS A 61 -19.47 -6.74 -10.71
C LYS A 61 -19.25 -5.47 -11.56
N THR A 62 -19.50 -5.40 -12.87
CA THR A 62 -20.44 -6.09 -13.79
C THR A 62 -19.95 -5.95 -15.23
N ASN A 63 -20.25 -6.95 -16.07
CA ASN A 63 -20.38 -6.94 -17.54
C ASN A 63 -20.08 -5.60 -18.23
N THR A 64 -18.90 -5.44 -18.83
CA THR A 64 -18.68 -4.43 -19.87
C THR A 64 -18.32 -5.11 -21.19
N ILE A 65 -19.18 -4.88 -22.18
CA ILE A 65 -19.00 -5.33 -23.56
C ILE A 65 -17.78 -4.61 -24.13
N THR A 66 -16.88 -5.36 -24.76
CA THR A 66 -15.72 -4.86 -25.51
C THR A 66 -16.06 -3.62 -26.36
N GLY A 67 -15.26 -2.56 -26.26
CA GLY A 67 -15.45 -1.33 -27.04
C GLY A 67 -16.39 -0.28 -26.43
N THR A 68 -16.74 -0.40 -25.14
CA THR A 68 -17.42 0.68 -24.40
C THR A 68 -16.41 1.43 -23.54
N PRO A 69 -16.35 2.78 -23.60
CA PRO A 69 -15.48 3.57 -22.74
C PRO A 69 -15.81 3.36 -21.26
N ASP A 70 -14.77 3.18 -20.45
CA ASP A 70 -14.81 2.96 -19.01
C ASP A 70 -13.79 3.90 -18.31
N THR A 71 -13.85 4.05 -16.99
CA THR A 71 -13.09 5.09 -16.26
C THR A 71 -12.32 4.52 -15.07
N LEU A 72 -10.99 4.55 -15.14
CA LEU A 72 -10.11 4.27 -13.99
C LEU A 72 -10.05 5.50 -13.08
N ARG A 73 -10.43 5.38 -11.80
CA ARG A 73 -10.38 6.48 -10.81
C ARG A 73 -10.33 5.98 -9.37
N TYR A 74 -9.91 6.85 -8.44
CA TYR A 74 -9.87 6.53 -7.01
C TYR A 74 -11.03 7.09 -6.16
N SER A 75 -11.84 8.02 -6.69
CA SER A 75 -12.89 8.74 -5.91
C SER A 75 -13.97 7.87 -5.28
N ILE A 76 -14.07 6.65 -5.74
CA ILE A 76 -15.01 5.62 -5.33
C ILE A 76 -14.54 4.81 -4.11
N TYR A 77 -13.26 4.92 -3.75
CA TYR A 77 -12.62 4.07 -2.73
C TYR A 77 -12.34 4.73 -1.40
N GLY A 78 -12.17 6.04 -1.41
CA GLY A 78 -11.94 6.77 -0.20
C GLY A 78 -12.61 8.11 -0.25
N ASN A 79 -12.65 8.74 0.91
CA ASN A 79 -13.31 10.02 1.06
C ASN A 79 -12.40 11.11 0.46
N MET A 80 -12.61 11.42 -0.82
CA MET A 80 -11.91 12.50 -1.55
C MET A 80 -12.41 13.87 -1.07
N ASN A 81 -12.16 14.20 0.19
CA ASN A 81 -12.65 15.39 0.88
C ASN A 81 -11.58 16.46 1.07
N SER A 82 -10.32 16.17 0.73
CA SER A 82 -9.20 17.08 0.92
C SER A 82 -8.98 17.94 -0.31
N ASN A 83 -8.70 19.22 -0.11
CA ASN A 83 -8.24 20.14 -1.16
C ASN A 83 -6.71 20.20 -1.13
N PHE A 84 -6.07 19.34 -1.92
CA PHE A 84 -4.63 19.31 -1.99
C PHE A 84 -4.11 20.35 -3.00
N GLY A 85 -3.28 21.26 -2.51
CA GLY A 85 -2.81 22.42 -3.28
C GLY A 85 -1.43 22.24 -3.88
N PHE A 86 -1.25 22.80 -5.07
CA PHE A 86 0.04 22.96 -5.70
C PHE A 86 0.13 24.33 -6.38
N ASN A 87 1.34 24.86 -6.45
CA ASN A 87 1.62 26.22 -6.88
C ASN A 87 2.35 26.25 -8.23
N SER A 88 2.55 27.44 -8.77
CA SER A 88 3.46 27.72 -9.88
C SER A 88 4.71 26.85 -9.89
N GLN A 89 4.91 26.17 -11.04
CA GLN A 89 5.99 25.23 -11.32
C GLN A 89 5.99 23.91 -10.54
N ASP A 90 5.08 23.68 -9.57
CA ASP A 90 4.93 22.35 -8.95
C ASP A 90 4.41 21.33 -9.98
N VAL A 91 4.73 20.07 -9.75
CA VAL A 91 4.27 18.92 -10.55
C VAL A 91 3.65 17.87 -9.63
N LEU A 92 2.57 17.25 -10.08
CA LEU A 92 1.92 16.13 -9.40
C LEU A 92 1.94 14.90 -10.30
N ILE A 93 2.02 13.71 -9.70
CA ILE A 93 1.84 12.43 -10.40
C ILE A 93 0.87 11.57 -9.61
N GLN A 94 -0.14 11.03 -10.29
CA GLN A 94 -0.98 9.94 -9.77
C GLN A 94 -0.82 8.70 -10.64
N TYR A 95 -0.74 7.54 -10.02
CA TYR A 95 -0.53 6.26 -10.70
C TYR A 95 -1.83 5.49 -10.92
N PHE A 96 -1.85 4.65 -11.95
CA PHE A 96 -2.88 3.67 -12.24
C PHE A 96 -2.21 2.39 -12.76
N MET A 97 -2.74 1.23 -12.39
CA MET A 97 -2.37 -0.04 -13.04
C MET A 97 -3.42 -0.36 -14.10
N ALA A 98 -2.98 -0.76 -15.30
CA ALA A 98 -3.86 -1.23 -16.35
C ALA A 98 -4.51 -2.56 -15.92
N PRO A 99 -5.85 -2.65 -15.76
CA PRO A 99 -6.50 -3.90 -15.40
C PRO A 99 -6.62 -4.87 -16.58
N ALA A 100 -6.45 -4.34 -17.79
CA ALA A 100 -6.57 -5.01 -19.07
C ALA A 100 -5.75 -4.27 -20.11
N ASP A 101 -5.56 -4.88 -21.28
CA ASP A 101 -5.09 -4.13 -22.44
C ASP A 101 -6.10 -3.02 -22.72
N MET A 102 -5.62 -1.79 -22.83
CA MET A 102 -6.48 -0.62 -22.86
C MET A 102 -5.95 0.46 -23.80
N ILE A 103 -6.88 1.16 -24.44
CA ILE A 103 -6.62 2.38 -25.19
C ILE A 103 -7.06 3.55 -24.33
N ILE A 104 -6.15 4.44 -23.95
CA ILE A 104 -6.47 5.63 -23.17
C ILE A 104 -7.12 6.67 -24.10
N LYS A 105 -8.38 6.98 -23.84
CA LYS A 105 -9.22 7.94 -24.58
C LYS A 105 -9.16 9.35 -24.01
N GLY A 106 -8.81 9.49 -22.72
CA GLY A 106 -8.69 10.80 -22.10
C GLY A 106 -8.18 10.76 -20.66
N VAL A 107 -7.74 11.92 -20.19
CA VAL A 107 -7.28 12.14 -18.81
C VAL A 107 -8.23 13.10 -18.11
N GLY A 108 -8.78 12.67 -16.97
CA GLY A 108 -9.74 13.42 -16.15
C GLY A 108 -9.08 14.04 -14.92
N ILE A 109 -9.40 15.30 -14.65
CA ILE A 109 -8.90 16.05 -13.49
C ILE A 109 -10.07 16.60 -12.66
N SER A 110 -10.02 16.36 -11.34
CA SER A 110 -11.05 16.78 -10.38
C SER A 110 -10.55 17.93 -9.49
N SER A 111 -10.87 19.17 -9.88
CA SER A 111 -10.41 20.37 -9.19
C SER A 111 -11.31 20.78 -8.01
N ALA A 112 -10.71 20.94 -6.84
CA ALA A 112 -11.36 21.46 -5.62
C ALA A 112 -11.22 22.99 -5.48
N ASP A 113 -10.21 23.58 -6.12
CA ASP A 113 -9.89 25.01 -6.08
C ASP A 113 -9.27 25.46 -7.41
N ASP A 114 -9.86 26.49 -8.01
CA ASP A 114 -9.45 27.11 -9.27
C ASP A 114 -9.01 28.56 -9.11
N SER A 115 -8.67 29.01 -7.89
CA SER A 115 -8.24 30.38 -7.61
C SER A 115 -7.02 30.82 -8.43
N GLY A 116 -6.01 29.95 -8.59
CA GLY A 116 -4.88 30.20 -9.48
C GLY A 116 -5.28 30.23 -10.96
N ALA A 117 -6.29 29.46 -11.34
CA ALA A 117 -6.83 29.50 -12.69
C ALA A 117 -7.55 30.81 -13.00
N ILE A 118 -8.21 31.43 -12.02
CA ILE A 118 -8.81 32.76 -12.14
C ILE A 118 -7.73 33.81 -12.48
N ASN A 119 -6.52 33.64 -11.95
CA ASN A 119 -5.37 34.53 -12.18
C ASN A 119 -4.59 34.24 -13.48
N GLY A 120 -5.08 33.31 -14.32
CA GLY A 120 -4.50 33.01 -15.62
C GLY A 120 -3.48 31.86 -15.62
N SER A 121 -3.42 31.07 -14.54
CA SER A 121 -2.67 29.81 -14.56
C SER A 121 -3.49 28.66 -15.15
N ASP A 122 -2.83 27.83 -15.91
CA ASP A 122 -3.39 26.59 -16.44
C ASP A 122 -2.58 25.40 -15.89
N ILE A 123 -3.00 24.19 -16.25
CA ILE A 123 -2.23 22.97 -16.03
C ILE A 123 -1.87 22.35 -17.37
N SER A 124 -0.70 21.71 -17.45
CA SER A 124 -0.37 20.79 -18.54
C SER A 124 -0.35 19.36 -18.04
N VAL A 125 -0.68 18.43 -18.94
CA VAL A 125 -0.82 17.01 -18.64
C VAL A 125 0.12 16.19 -19.51
N ARG A 126 0.75 15.18 -18.92
CA ARG A 126 1.61 14.19 -19.59
C ARG A 126 1.25 12.79 -19.08
N LEU A 127 1.42 11.77 -19.93
CA LEU A 127 1.30 10.37 -19.53
C LEU A 127 2.66 9.68 -19.63
N ILE A 128 3.05 9.03 -18.54
CA ILE A 128 4.31 8.30 -18.43
C ILE A 128 4.04 6.84 -18.08
N LYS A 129 4.87 5.93 -18.57
CA LYS A 129 4.89 4.54 -18.11
C LYS A 129 6.00 4.37 -17.07
N LEU A 130 5.71 3.61 -16.01
CA LEU A 130 6.67 3.32 -14.96
C LEU A 130 7.11 1.86 -14.99
N ASN A 131 8.40 1.65 -14.71
CA ASN A 131 9.00 0.35 -14.45
C ASN A 131 9.07 0.06 -12.94
N TRP A 132 7.97 0.34 -12.22
CA TRP A 132 7.80 -0.01 -10.81
C TRP A 132 6.77 -1.12 -10.69
N SER A 133 6.95 -2.02 -9.73
CA SER A 133 5.90 -2.98 -9.37
C SER A 133 4.79 -2.27 -8.58
N TYR A 134 3.59 -2.83 -8.63
CA TYR A 134 2.48 -2.36 -7.81
C TYR A 134 2.82 -2.40 -6.31
N ASP A 135 3.53 -3.45 -5.85
CA ASP A 135 3.96 -3.60 -4.45
C ASP A 135 4.90 -2.48 -4.00
N SER A 136 5.79 -1.99 -4.87
CA SER A 136 6.65 -0.85 -4.56
C SER A 136 5.89 0.46 -4.39
N LEU A 137 4.69 0.55 -4.97
CA LEU A 137 3.84 1.75 -4.93
C LEU A 137 2.92 1.79 -3.71
N VAL A 138 2.41 0.63 -3.26
CA VAL A 138 1.45 0.56 -2.15
C VAL A 138 2.10 0.53 -0.76
N ASN A 139 3.34 0.08 -0.65
CA ASN A 139 4.03 -0.10 0.64
C ASN A 139 4.74 1.17 1.16
N VAL A 140 4.20 2.36 0.87
CA VAL A 140 4.79 3.64 1.30
C VAL A 140 3.96 4.29 2.41
N TYR A 141 4.45 4.18 3.65
CA TYR A 141 3.73 4.58 4.87
C TYR A 141 4.12 5.94 5.44
N ASN A 142 4.94 6.73 4.74
CA ASN A 142 5.33 8.08 5.18
C ASN A 142 5.48 9.01 3.97
N ASP A 143 5.45 10.32 4.22
CA ASP A 143 5.94 11.28 3.22
C ASP A 143 7.46 11.16 3.09
N ILE A 144 7.98 10.93 1.88
CA ILE A 144 9.40 10.65 1.65
C ILE A 144 9.99 11.68 0.70
N TYR A 145 11.11 12.30 1.08
CA TYR A 145 11.89 13.15 0.19
C TYR A 145 12.74 12.28 -0.72
N LEU A 146 12.39 12.21 -2.00
CA LEU A 146 13.07 11.35 -2.97
C LEU A 146 14.38 11.97 -3.46
N GLY A 147 14.35 13.26 -3.81
CA GLY A 147 15.50 13.96 -4.35
C GLY A 147 15.16 14.90 -5.49
N PHE A 148 16.18 15.33 -6.23
CA PHE A 148 16.03 16.30 -7.34
C PHE A 148 17.19 16.23 -8.33
N TYR A 149 16.98 16.83 -9.50
CA TYR A 149 18.06 17.13 -10.44
C TYR A 149 18.61 18.54 -10.22
N PRO A 150 19.93 18.70 -10.11
CA PRO A 150 20.55 20.02 -10.02
C PRO A 150 20.39 20.80 -11.32
N THR A 151 20.25 22.12 -11.20
CA THR A 151 20.11 23.04 -12.34
C THR A 151 20.99 24.26 -12.12
N GLU A 152 21.68 24.74 -13.16
CA GLU A 152 22.53 25.94 -13.07
C GLU A 152 21.69 27.21 -12.82
N ASP A 153 21.88 27.81 -11.64
CA ASP A 153 21.65 29.21 -11.25
C ASP A 153 20.43 29.94 -11.87
N ASN A 154 19.21 29.48 -11.53
CA ASN A 154 18.10 30.38 -11.21
C ASN A 154 16.95 29.59 -10.60
N ILE A 155 16.24 30.17 -9.64
CA ILE A 155 15.03 29.63 -8.97
C ILE A 155 13.87 29.32 -9.93
N TYR A 156 14.04 29.60 -11.23
CA TYR A 156 13.04 29.40 -12.29
C TYR A 156 13.45 28.32 -13.31
N ASN A 157 14.67 27.78 -13.23
CA ASN A 157 15.11 26.66 -14.06
C ASN A 157 14.99 25.39 -13.23
N VAL A 158 13.77 24.84 -13.10
CA VAL A 158 13.54 23.59 -12.40
C VAL A 158 13.52 22.47 -13.42
N ASP A 159 14.28 21.40 -13.17
CA ASP A 159 14.26 20.21 -14.01
C ASP A 159 13.64 19.04 -13.25
N TYR A 160 12.37 18.78 -13.57
CA TYR A 160 11.57 17.77 -12.89
C TYR A 160 12.08 16.35 -13.18
N PHE A 161 12.54 16.12 -14.42
CA PHE A 161 12.85 14.78 -14.90
C PHE A 161 14.30 14.61 -15.36
N GLY A 162 15.13 15.67 -15.35
CA GLY A 162 16.52 15.60 -15.81
C GLY A 162 16.67 15.85 -17.31
N GLU A 163 15.66 16.43 -17.96
CA GLU A 163 15.63 16.62 -19.42
C GLU A 163 16.67 17.65 -19.90
N ILE A 164 17.07 18.57 -19.03
CA ILE A 164 17.99 19.69 -19.30
C ILE A 164 19.15 19.80 -18.30
N SER A 165 19.14 19.02 -17.22
CA SER A 165 20.18 18.99 -16.21
C SER A 165 21.50 18.49 -16.81
N LYS A 166 22.60 19.10 -16.37
CA LYS A 166 23.96 18.65 -16.70
C LYS A 166 24.58 17.80 -15.58
N GLU A 167 23.87 17.61 -14.48
CA GLU A 167 24.34 16.92 -13.29
C GLU A 167 23.48 15.68 -13.02
N ASN A 168 24.01 14.77 -12.21
CA ASN A 168 23.31 13.56 -11.85
C ASN A 168 22.20 13.84 -10.83
N TRP A 169 21.20 12.96 -10.79
CA TRP A 169 20.20 12.90 -9.73
C TRP A 169 20.84 12.91 -8.33
N ILE A 170 20.35 13.80 -7.46
CA ILE A 170 20.69 13.80 -6.04
C ILE A 170 19.61 13.02 -5.30
N ASP A 171 19.94 11.78 -4.96
CA ASP A 171 19.10 10.90 -4.15
C ASP A 171 19.14 11.31 -2.68
N LYS A 172 17.95 11.38 -2.05
CA LYS A 172 17.77 11.70 -0.64
C LYS A 172 17.32 10.50 0.19
N THR A 173 17.15 9.35 -0.45
CA THR A 173 16.71 8.09 0.15
C THR A 173 17.83 7.06 0.26
N GLU A 174 19.04 7.42 -0.17
CA GLU A 174 20.21 6.53 -0.15
C GLU A 174 19.95 5.18 -0.88
N GLY A 175 19.15 5.22 -1.95
CA GLY A 175 18.79 4.07 -2.77
C GLY A 175 17.61 3.25 -2.27
N LEU A 176 16.94 3.64 -1.17
CA LEU A 176 15.76 2.91 -0.64
C LEU A 176 14.51 3.08 -1.51
N TYR A 177 14.33 4.27 -2.10
CA TYR A 177 13.22 4.57 -3.01
C TYR A 177 13.79 5.21 -4.28
N PRO A 178 14.55 4.44 -5.08
CA PRO A 178 15.23 5.02 -6.23
C PRO A 178 14.19 5.48 -7.24
N LEU A 179 14.09 6.80 -7.43
CA LEU A 179 13.77 7.38 -8.72
C LEU A 179 15.07 7.39 -9.53
N PRO A 180 15.38 6.42 -10.39
CA PRO A 180 16.48 6.57 -11.31
C PRO A 180 16.20 7.73 -12.25
N PRO A 181 17.27 8.37 -12.71
CA PRO A 181 17.13 9.49 -13.60
C PRO A 181 16.58 9.06 -14.97
N TRP A 182 15.71 9.89 -15.56
CA TRP A 182 15.34 9.88 -16.98
C TRP A 182 16.55 10.01 -17.93
N THR A 183 17.74 10.30 -17.40
CA THR A 183 18.97 10.44 -18.19
C THR A 183 20.20 9.91 -17.46
N ASN A 184 20.35 8.59 -17.33
CA ASN A 184 21.68 8.06 -17.63
C ASN A 184 21.69 7.70 -19.12
N ASN A 185 22.19 8.61 -19.96
CA ASN A 185 22.32 8.49 -21.42
C ASN A 185 23.11 7.23 -21.90
N SER A 186 23.49 6.31 -21.02
CA SER A 186 24.22 5.09 -21.34
C SER A 186 23.39 3.80 -21.36
N ASP A 187 22.22 3.73 -20.70
CA ASP A 187 21.37 2.53 -20.73
C ASP A 187 19.87 2.82 -20.43
N PRO A 188 18.98 2.81 -21.43
CA PRO A 188 17.53 3.02 -21.26
C PRO A 188 16.83 1.96 -20.39
N SER A 189 17.41 0.77 -20.22
CA SER A 189 16.81 -0.33 -19.45
C SER A 189 16.93 -0.16 -17.93
N LEU A 190 17.72 0.82 -17.47
CA LEU A 190 17.87 1.19 -16.07
C LEU A 190 16.98 2.37 -15.65
N ASN A 191 16.08 2.84 -16.52
CA ASN A 191 15.16 3.94 -16.27
C ASN A 191 13.86 3.44 -15.58
N THR A 192 13.40 4.16 -14.56
CA THR A 192 12.11 3.92 -13.90
C THR A 192 10.96 4.63 -14.58
N PHE A 193 11.22 5.79 -15.16
CA PHE A 193 10.31 6.41 -16.11
C PHE A 193 10.68 5.86 -17.48
N GLU A 194 10.09 4.71 -17.80
CA GLU A 194 10.50 3.86 -18.92
C GLU A 194 10.39 4.64 -20.24
N TYR A 195 9.20 5.20 -20.52
CA TYR A 195 8.86 5.88 -21.77
C TYR A 195 7.68 6.85 -21.60
N ASP A 196 7.63 7.88 -22.43
CA ASP A 196 6.45 8.74 -22.57
C ASP A 196 5.37 8.08 -23.41
N LEU A 197 4.20 7.85 -22.82
CA LEU A 197 2.99 7.48 -23.55
C LEU A 197 2.36 8.70 -24.24
N TRP A 198 2.60 9.88 -23.68
CA TRP A 198 2.30 11.18 -24.28
C TRP A 198 3.37 12.18 -23.84
N SER A 199 4.25 12.59 -24.75
CA SER A 199 5.18 13.71 -24.55
C SER A 199 4.68 14.96 -25.28
N ASP A 200 4.41 16.02 -24.54
CA ASP A 200 4.25 17.36 -25.10
C ASP A 200 5.24 18.27 -24.37
N PRO A 201 6.04 19.09 -25.08
CA PRO A 201 6.75 20.18 -24.41
C PRO A 201 5.68 21.02 -23.72
N TRP A 202 5.65 20.95 -22.38
CA TRP A 202 4.73 21.42 -21.32
C TRP A 202 3.84 22.66 -21.54
N GLU A 203 3.94 23.30 -22.70
CA GLU A 203 3.42 24.58 -23.14
C GLU A 203 2.41 24.49 -24.31
N ARG A 204 2.19 23.32 -24.95
CA ARG A 204 1.28 23.25 -26.13
C ARG A 204 -0.14 22.79 -25.80
N LEU A 205 -0.31 21.88 -24.84
CA LEU A 205 -1.60 21.37 -24.40
C LEU A 205 -1.84 21.74 -22.93
N THR A 206 -2.54 22.84 -22.72
CA THR A 206 -2.95 23.30 -21.39
C THR A 206 -4.45 23.18 -21.20
N LEU A 207 -4.87 22.86 -19.98
CA LEU A 207 -6.24 22.87 -19.51
C LEU A 207 -6.36 23.95 -18.43
N ARG A 208 -7.38 24.80 -18.53
CA ARG A 208 -7.73 25.71 -17.44
C ARG A 208 -8.60 24.97 -16.40
N PRO A 209 -8.12 24.77 -15.16
CA PRO A 209 -8.91 24.11 -14.13
C PRO A 209 -10.15 24.92 -13.78
N VAL A 210 -11.25 24.22 -13.53
CA VAL A 210 -12.53 24.75 -13.09
C VAL A 210 -12.94 23.95 -11.87
N LYS A 211 -13.27 24.66 -10.80
CA LYS A 211 -13.71 24.03 -9.56
C LYS A 211 -14.96 23.17 -9.80
N GLN A 212 -14.88 21.92 -9.33
CA GLN A 212 -15.97 20.95 -9.36
C GLN A 212 -16.78 21.03 -8.08
N ALA A 213 -18.05 20.60 -8.15
CA ALA A 213 -18.96 20.65 -7.00
C ALA A 213 -18.62 19.60 -5.93
N SER A 214 -18.08 18.46 -6.36
CA SER A 214 -17.63 17.35 -5.53
C SER A 214 -16.55 16.56 -6.27
N ALA A 215 -15.80 15.75 -5.53
CA ALA A 215 -14.93 14.73 -6.10
C ALA A 215 -15.70 13.75 -7.00
N GLY A 216 -14.98 13.05 -7.89
CA GLY A 216 -15.56 12.16 -8.90
C GLY A 216 -16.16 12.87 -10.12
N ASN A 217 -16.16 14.20 -10.15
CA ASN A 217 -16.50 15.00 -11.33
C ASN A 217 -15.21 15.47 -11.99
N TYR A 218 -15.07 15.24 -13.30
CA TYR A 218 -13.81 15.49 -14.00
C TYR A 218 -13.96 16.47 -15.16
N GLN A 219 -12.92 17.29 -15.35
CA GLN A 219 -12.62 17.87 -16.66
C GLN A 219 -11.71 16.91 -17.42
N PHE A 220 -12.16 16.43 -18.57
CA PHE A 220 -11.39 15.52 -19.40
C PHE A 220 -10.63 16.26 -20.51
N ILE A 221 -9.40 15.79 -20.73
CA ILE A 221 -8.61 16.08 -21.92
C ILE A 221 -8.60 14.81 -22.77
N GLU A 222 -9.20 14.85 -23.96
CA GLU A 222 -9.21 13.71 -24.88
C GLU A 222 -7.82 13.47 -25.46
N THR A 223 -7.37 12.23 -25.55
CA THR A 223 -6.05 11.89 -26.13
C THR A 223 -6.06 11.94 -27.66
N ASN A 224 -7.23 11.79 -28.30
CA ASN A 224 -7.36 11.90 -29.76
C ASN A 224 -6.81 13.23 -30.34
N ILE A 225 -6.72 14.29 -29.52
CA ILE A 225 -6.17 15.60 -29.90
C ILE A 225 -4.68 15.53 -30.25
N LEU A 226 -4.00 14.49 -29.78
CA LEU A 226 -2.61 14.18 -30.10
C LEU A 226 -2.46 13.63 -31.53
N GLY A 227 -3.58 13.23 -32.15
CA GLY A 227 -3.60 12.52 -33.43
C GLY A 227 -3.32 11.01 -33.31
N PHE A 228 -3.27 10.49 -32.09
CA PHE A 228 -3.24 9.06 -31.74
C PHE A 228 -3.87 8.88 -30.34
N GLU A 229 -4.14 7.65 -29.93
CA GLU A 229 -4.59 7.31 -28.57
C GLU A 229 -3.57 6.33 -27.96
N PRO A 230 -3.05 6.57 -26.75
CA PRO A 230 -2.07 5.68 -26.13
C PRO A 230 -2.65 4.28 -25.86
N GLU A 231 -1.86 3.25 -26.13
CA GLU A 231 -2.19 1.85 -25.84
C GLU A 231 -1.30 1.34 -24.71
N VAL A 232 -1.88 0.59 -23.78
CA VAL A 232 -1.21 0.08 -22.57
C VAL A 232 -1.62 -1.35 -22.33
N SER A 233 -0.67 -2.22 -21.99
CA SER A 233 -0.93 -3.64 -21.74
C SER A 233 -1.39 -3.87 -20.29
N ALA A 234 -2.14 -4.94 -20.06
CA ALA A 234 -2.55 -5.35 -18.71
C ALA A 234 -1.34 -5.47 -17.75
N GLY A 235 -1.49 -4.97 -16.53
CA GLY A 235 -0.47 -4.99 -15.48
C GLY A 235 0.57 -3.85 -15.56
N GLU A 236 0.62 -3.09 -16.65
CA GLU A 236 1.53 -1.94 -16.75
C GLU A 236 1.07 -0.78 -15.85
N ILE A 237 2.04 -0.02 -15.31
CA ILE A 237 1.79 1.16 -14.47
C ILE A 237 1.89 2.45 -15.29
N ILE A 238 0.87 3.29 -15.17
CA ILE A 238 0.71 4.56 -15.86
C ILE A 238 0.72 5.69 -14.84
N GLY A 239 1.56 6.71 -15.04
CA GLY A 239 1.52 7.96 -14.30
C GLY A 239 0.78 9.04 -15.08
N VAL A 240 -0.26 9.62 -14.48
CA VAL A 240 -0.84 10.90 -14.91
C VAL A 240 -0.05 12.02 -14.26
N VAL A 241 0.71 12.75 -15.07
CA VAL A 241 1.54 13.86 -14.62
C VAL A 241 0.82 15.17 -14.90
N VAL A 242 0.72 16.04 -13.90
CA VAL A 242 0.10 17.35 -14.00
C VAL A 242 1.06 18.42 -13.53
N LYS A 243 1.37 19.38 -14.40
CA LYS A 243 2.27 20.50 -14.10
C LYS A 243 1.48 21.80 -14.02
N HIS A 244 1.81 22.64 -13.04
CA HIS A 244 1.29 24.00 -12.96
C HIS A 244 1.99 24.93 -13.95
N SER A 245 1.26 25.64 -14.81
CA SER A 245 1.86 26.51 -15.84
C SER A 245 2.26 27.91 -15.33
N GLY A 246 1.76 28.31 -14.16
CA GLY A 246 2.09 29.59 -13.53
C GLY A 246 3.61 29.81 -13.38
N THR A 247 4.05 31.03 -13.68
CA THR A 247 5.47 31.43 -13.66
C THR A 247 5.85 32.23 -12.41
N THR A 248 4.88 32.57 -11.55
CA THR A 248 5.06 33.38 -10.35
C THR A 248 4.72 32.60 -9.09
N PHE A 249 5.69 32.42 -8.20
CA PHE A 249 5.49 31.69 -6.95
C PHE A 249 4.51 32.45 -6.01
N ASN A 250 3.54 31.72 -5.44
CA ASN A 250 2.67 32.08 -4.30
C ASN A 250 1.33 32.83 -4.53
N ASN A 251 0.93 33.21 -5.76
CA ASN A 251 -0.38 33.85 -5.99
C ASN A 251 -1.36 33.02 -6.84
N ASP A 252 -0.91 31.86 -7.33
CA ASP A 252 -1.66 31.06 -8.28
C ASP A 252 -1.71 29.62 -7.78
N ARG A 253 -2.52 29.35 -6.75
CA ARG A 253 -2.71 27.99 -6.23
C ARG A 253 -3.83 27.30 -6.99
N ILE A 254 -3.58 26.08 -7.46
CA ILE A 254 -4.63 25.19 -7.95
C ILE A 254 -4.75 24.03 -6.97
N GLY A 255 -5.98 23.58 -6.71
CA GLY A 255 -6.27 22.50 -5.78
C GLY A 255 -7.03 21.37 -6.43
N PHE A 256 -6.62 20.13 -6.16
CA PHE A 256 -7.33 18.93 -6.56
C PHE A 256 -8.01 18.27 -5.36
N TYR A 257 -9.13 17.60 -5.62
CA TYR A 257 -9.68 16.68 -4.64
C TYR A 257 -8.68 15.55 -4.39
N ALA A 258 -8.54 15.15 -3.14
CA ALA A 258 -7.59 14.15 -2.73
C ALA A 258 -8.02 13.46 -1.43
N SER A 259 -7.37 12.33 -1.12
CA SER A 259 -7.59 11.57 0.11
C SER A 259 -6.31 10.90 0.58
N ALA A 260 -6.12 10.79 1.89
CA ALA A 260 -5.07 9.95 2.48
C ALA A 260 -5.50 8.47 2.60
N ASP A 261 -6.80 8.19 2.47
CA ASP A 261 -7.40 6.88 2.75
C ASP A 261 -7.80 6.13 1.46
N ALA A 262 -7.38 6.63 0.30
CA ALA A 262 -7.75 6.05 -1.00
C ALA A 262 -6.49 5.69 -1.78
N GLY A 263 -6.56 4.66 -2.62
CA GLY A 263 -5.64 4.46 -3.75
C GLY A 263 -4.15 4.35 -3.40
N ILE A 264 -3.32 4.71 -4.38
CA ILE A 264 -1.85 4.68 -4.29
C ILE A 264 -1.33 6.08 -3.97
N PRO A 265 -0.45 6.25 -2.96
CA PRO A 265 0.24 7.51 -2.68
C PRO A 265 0.80 8.18 -3.95
N GLY A 266 0.46 9.45 -4.16
CA GLY A 266 0.92 10.25 -5.29
C GLY A 266 2.28 10.91 -5.06
N LEU A 267 2.90 11.40 -6.12
CA LEU A 267 4.11 12.22 -6.03
C LEU A 267 3.82 13.70 -6.21
N LYS A 268 4.58 14.53 -5.50
CA LYS A 268 4.64 15.97 -5.73
C LYS A 268 6.08 16.44 -5.87
N PHE A 269 6.37 17.14 -6.95
CA PHE A 269 7.55 17.98 -7.07
C PHE A 269 7.27 19.36 -6.48
N TYR A 270 8.12 19.80 -5.55
CA TYR A 270 8.06 21.12 -4.95
C TYR A 270 9.11 22.03 -5.59
N ALA A 271 8.67 22.96 -6.46
CA ALA A 271 9.57 23.85 -7.18
C ALA A 271 10.26 24.90 -6.28
N LYS A 272 9.59 25.27 -5.18
CA LYS A 272 10.12 26.19 -4.15
C LYS A 272 10.63 25.45 -2.91
N GLY A 273 10.57 24.12 -2.93
CA GLY A 273 10.67 23.28 -1.74
C GLY A 273 9.37 23.22 -0.94
N ARG A 274 9.26 22.17 -0.15
CA ARG A 274 8.08 21.81 0.63
C ARG A 274 7.97 22.65 1.88
N ASN A 275 9.06 22.74 2.65
CA ASN A 275 9.10 23.47 3.90
C ASN A 275 9.89 24.77 3.74
N ASP A 276 10.99 24.74 3.00
CA ASP A 276 11.84 25.90 2.71
C ASP A 276 12.57 25.74 1.37
N SER A 277 13.45 26.67 0.99
CA SER A 277 14.11 26.63 -0.32
C SER A 277 15.16 25.52 -0.48
N THR A 278 15.44 24.72 0.56
CA THR A 278 16.49 23.68 0.55
C THR A 278 15.96 22.28 0.26
N ASP A 279 14.64 22.08 0.34
CA ASP A 279 13.98 20.79 0.08
C ASP A 279 13.17 20.77 -1.24
N ILE A 280 13.70 21.48 -2.25
CA ILE A 280 13.25 21.42 -3.64
C ILE A 280 13.41 19.99 -4.16
N GLY A 281 12.36 19.44 -4.77
CA GLY A 281 12.43 18.11 -5.37
C GLY A 281 11.15 17.31 -5.28
N TRP A 282 11.27 16.04 -5.64
CA TRP A 282 10.21 15.05 -5.58
C TRP A 282 10.00 14.55 -4.16
N TRP A 283 8.72 14.44 -3.80
CA TRP A 283 8.26 13.83 -2.57
C TRP A 283 7.18 12.82 -2.88
N ILE A 284 7.25 11.64 -2.26
CA ILE A 284 6.05 10.80 -2.11
C ILE A 284 5.17 11.48 -1.06
N ARG A 285 3.88 11.60 -1.39
CA ARG A 285 2.87 12.12 -0.48
C ARG A 285 1.90 10.99 -0.14
N GLN A 286 1.57 10.83 1.13
CA GLN A 286 0.51 9.89 1.59
C GLN A 286 -0.89 10.39 1.24
N ILE A 287 -1.06 10.81 0.00
CA ILE A 287 -2.26 11.43 -0.53
C ILE A 287 -2.40 10.95 -1.97
N THR A 288 -3.59 10.47 -2.29
CA THR A 288 -4.00 10.11 -3.64
C THR A 288 -4.79 11.27 -4.23
N PHE A 289 -4.39 11.72 -5.42
CA PHE A 289 -5.07 12.77 -6.16
C PHE A 289 -6.23 12.19 -6.95
N ASP A 290 -7.37 12.89 -6.97
CA ASP A 290 -8.56 12.48 -7.72
C ASP A 290 -8.39 12.77 -9.23
N PHE A 291 -7.52 12.00 -9.86
CA PHE A 291 -7.37 11.93 -11.32
C PHE A 291 -8.12 10.72 -11.87
N ALA A 292 -8.37 10.72 -13.17
CA ALA A 292 -9.00 9.62 -13.86
C ALA A 292 -8.41 9.37 -15.25
N LEU A 293 -8.56 8.14 -15.75
CA LEU A 293 -8.32 7.79 -17.14
C LEU A 293 -9.62 7.29 -17.75
N ALA A 294 -10.05 7.89 -18.85
CA ALA A 294 -11.08 7.31 -19.72
C ALA A 294 -10.40 6.33 -20.67
N VAL A 295 -10.87 5.08 -20.75
CA VAL A 295 -10.21 4.00 -21.48
C VAL A 295 -11.22 3.17 -22.27
N ASP A 296 -10.81 2.67 -23.44
CA ASP A 296 -11.47 1.53 -24.08
C ASP A 296 -10.69 0.27 -23.72
N LEU A 297 -11.34 -0.72 -23.12
CA LEU A 297 -10.72 -2.02 -22.89
C LEU A 297 -10.67 -2.80 -24.21
N VAL A 298 -9.47 -3.20 -24.60
CA VAL A 298 -9.21 -4.03 -25.78
C VAL A 298 -9.30 -5.48 -25.34
N SER A 299 -10.20 -6.25 -25.94
CA SER A 299 -10.49 -7.62 -25.49
C SER A 299 -9.26 -8.53 -25.54
N GLY A 300 -8.84 -9.00 -24.38
CA GLY A 300 -8.26 -10.32 -24.14
C GLY A 300 -9.05 -11.01 -23.02
N PRO A 301 -8.92 -12.34 -22.83
CA PRO A 301 -9.42 -12.97 -21.62
C PRO A 301 -8.80 -12.30 -20.38
N HIS A 302 -9.61 -11.77 -19.46
CA HIS A 302 -9.10 -11.21 -18.21
C HIS A 302 -9.56 -12.07 -17.05
N TYR A 303 -8.63 -12.90 -16.56
CA TYR A 303 -8.86 -13.77 -15.42
C TYR A 303 -8.04 -13.35 -14.22
N ARG A 304 -8.50 -13.78 -13.05
CA ARG A 304 -7.86 -13.48 -11.77
C ARG A 304 -8.25 -14.52 -10.74
N PHE A 305 -7.37 -14.72 -9.78
CA PHE A 305 -7.68 -15.50 -8.59
C PHE A 305 -8.46 -14.61 -7.62
N ASN A 306 -9.75 -14.87 -7.44
CA ASN A 306 -10.56 -14.20 -6.42
C ASN A 306 -10.32 -14.80 -5.03
N PHE A 307 -9.91 -16.06 -5.01
CA PHE A 307 -9.66 -16.80 -3.79
C PHE A 307 -8.58 -17.83 -4.07
N VAL A 308 -7.63 -17.94 -3.16
CA VAL A 308 -6.75 -19.09 -3.00
C VAL A 308 -6.78 -19.42 -1.51
N THR A 309 -6.86 -20.70 -1.16
CA THR A 309 -6.81 -21.13 0.24
C THR A 309 -5.52 -20.59 0.88
N ASP A 310 -5.68 -19.76 1.90
CA ASP A 310 -4.60 -19.39 2.78
C ASP A 310 -4.43 -20.49 3.84
N LEU A 311 -3.23 -21.07 3.89
CA LEU A 311 -2.93 -22.24 4.67
C LEU A 311 -2.25 -21.81 5.97
N ASN A 312 -2.93 -21.89 7.11
CA ASN A 312 -2.31 -21.54 8.40
C ASN A 312 -1.11 -22.43 8.72
N THR A 313 -0.15 -21.91 9.48
CA THR A 313 0.93 -22.72 10.09
C THR A 313 0.36 -23.81 11.01
N THR A 314 0.95 -25.02 10.99
CA THR A 314 0.40 -26.19 11.71
C THR A 314 1.50 -27.15 12.17
N LEU A 315 1.19 -28.03 13.13
CA LEU A 315 2.05 -29.16 13.51
C LEU A 315 1.80 -30.41 12.66
N SER A 316 0.70 -30.43 11.90
CA SER A 316 0.33 -31.59 11.07
C SER A 316 1.28 -31.76 9.90
N SER A 317 1.78 -32.99 9.71
CA SER A 317 2.60 -33.36 8.54
C SER A 317 1.79 -34.00 7.42
N GLU A 318 0.47 -34.02 7.54
CA GLU A 318 -0.43 -34.57 6.52
C GLU A 318 -0.48 -33.67 5.27
N PRO A 319 -0.86 -34.23 4.10
CA PRO A 319 -1.09 -33.45 2.88
C PRO A 319 -2.11 -32.33 3.09
N ARG A 320 -1.95 -31.25 2.32
CA ARG A 320 -2.76 -30.04 2.46
C ARG A 320 -3.40 -29.62 1.14
N ILE A 321 -4.71 -29.42 1.19
CA ILE A 321 -5.51 -29.03 0.03
C ILE A 321 -5.45 -27.52 -0.14
N VAL A 322 -5.11 -27.09 -1.36
CA VAL A 322 -5.26 -25.71 -1.81
C VAL A 322 -6.39 -25.66 -2.81
N GLU A 323 -7.40 -24.85 -2.53
CA GLU A 323 -8.46 -24.51 -3.48
C GLU A 323 -8.20 -23.14 -4.08
N ALA A 324 -8.59 -22.96 -5.33
CA ALA A 324 -8.49 -21.69 -6.04
C ALA A 324 -9.80 -21.40 -6.77
N GLU A 325 -10.24 -20.14 -6.73
CA GLU A 325 -11.38 -19.65 -7.49
C GLU A 325 -10.92 -18.60 -8.49
N ILE A 326 -11.15 -18.87 -9.77
CA ILE A 326 -10.69 -18.01 -10.86
C ILE A 326 -11.91 -17.38 -11.53
N TRP A 327 -11.99 -16.06 -11.52
CA TRP A 327 -13.03 -15.30 -12.19
C TRP A 327 -12.47 -14.50 -13.35
N GLY A 328 -13.29 -14.31 -14.37
CA GLY A 328 -12.98 -13.41 -15.46
C GLY A 328 -14.02 -13.44 -16.56
N ASP A 329 -13.87 -12.49 -17.47
CA ASP A 329 -14.75 -12.40 -18.63
C ASP A 329 -14.24 -13.37 -19.69
N ASN A 330 -15.05 -14.40 -19.98
CA ASN A 330 -14.85 -15.25 -21.13
C ASN A 330 -15.59 -14.64 -22.33
N PRO A 331 -14.89 -14.01 -23.29
CA PRO A 331 -15.54 -13.45 -24.47
C PRO A 331 -16.18 -14.53 -25.35
N ASN A 332 -15.85 -15.81 -25.15
CA ASN A 332 -16.43 -16.94 -25.86
C ASN A 332 -16.92 -18.05 -24.91
N PRO A 333 -18.20 -18.01 -24.48
CA PRO A 333 -18.75 -18.96 -23.50
C PRO A 333 -18.70 -20.43 -23.94
N ASP A 334 -18.47 -20.72 -25.22
CA ASP A 334 -18.41 -22.09 -25.77
C ASP A 334 -16.99 -22.71 -25.70
N VAL A 335 -15.98 -21.95 -25.29
CA VAL A 335 -14.58 -22.43 -25.15
C VAL A 335 -14.24 -22.64 -23.69
N LYS A 336 -13.64 -23.80 -23.37
CA LYS A 336 -13.05 -24.04 -22.05
C LYS A 336 -11.91 -23.04 -21.88
N VAL A 337 -12.10 -22.11 -20.96
CA VAL A 337 -11.24 -20.96 -20.73
C VAL A 337 -9.78 -21.37 -20.51
N PHE A 338 -9.56 -22.26 -19.55
CA PHE A 338 -8.22 -22.68 -19.15
C PHE A 338 -7.89 -24.08 -19.66
N THR A 339 -6.69 -24.22 -20.20
CA THR A 339 -6.09 -25.51 -20.54
C THR A 339 -5.33 -26.12 -19.38
N GLU A 340 -4.70 -25.30 -18.54
CA GLU A 340 -3.98 -25.76 -17.35
C GLU A 340 -4.27 -24.86 -16.16
N ILE A 341 -4.46 -25.45 -14.99
CA ILE A 341 -4.45 -24.74 -13.72
C ILE A 341 -3.56 -25.54 -12.79
N ASN A 342 -2.58 -24.87 -12.22
CA ASN A 342 -1.47 -25.51 -11.52
C ASN A 342 -1.22 -24.81 -10.19
N LEU A 343 -0.98 -25.61 -9.17
CA LEU A 343 -0.42 -25.21 -7.89
C LEU A 343 1.09 -25.38 -7.95
N TYR A 344 1.84 -24.33 -7.66
CA TYR A 344 3.28 -24.40 -7.49
C TYR A 344 3.61 -24.27 -6.02
N TYR A 345 4.44 -25.15 -5.48
CA TYR A 345 4.94 -25.05 -4.11
C TYR A 345 6.45 -25.24 -4.03
N SER A 346 7.11 -24.57 -3.09
CA SER A 346 8.52 -24.71 -2.77
C SER A 346 8.66 -25.05 -1.27
N VAL A 347 9.66 -25.86 -0.94
CA VAL A 347 9.98 -26.25 0.45
C VAL A 347 11.37 -25.71 0.76
N ASP A 348 11.47 -24.92 1.83
CA ASP A 348 12.71 -24.27 2.29
C ASP A 348 13.44 -23.52 1.15
N GLU A 349 12.69 -22.73 0.38
CA GLU A 349 13.18 -21.87 -0.71
C GLU A 349 13.90 -22.62 -1.86
N GLN A 350 13.59 -23.90 -2.04
CA GLN A 350 14.05 -24.68 -3.19
C GLN A 350 13.24 -24.37 -4.46
N ASP A 351 13.54 -25.07 -5.57
CA ASP A 351 12.80 -24.93 -6.81
C ASP A 351 11.31 -25.29 -6.64
N PHE A 352 10.44 -24.52 -7.29
CA PHE A 352 9.00 -24.78 -7.26
C PHE A 352 8.65 -26.10 -7.95
N THR A 353 7.91 -26.95 -7.25
CA THR A 353 7.28 -28.15 -7.77
C THR A 353 5.88 -27.82 -8.29
N LYS A 354 5.58 -28.25 -9.51
CA LYS A 354 4.29 -28.06 -10.19
C LYS A 354 3.33 -29.22 -9.90
N VAL A 355 2.13 -28.91 -9.44
CA VAL A 355 1.03 -29.85 -9.19
C VAL A 355 -0.19 -29.41 -10.02
N PRO A 356 -0.75 -30.27 -10.89
CA PRO A 356 -1.99 -29.93 -11.60
C PRO A 356 -3.17 -29.86 -10.63
N MET A 357 -4.09 -28.92 -10.85
CA MET A 357 -5.32 -28.79 -10.08
C MET A 357 -6.53 -29.32 -10.85
N ASP A 358 -7.44 -30.00 -10.15
CA ASP A 358 -8.68 -30.54 -10.69
C ASP A 358 -9.84 -29.57 -10.49
N SER A 359 -10.77 -29.50 -11.45
CA SER A 359 -11.99 -28.70 -11.31
C SER A 359 -12.96 -29.37 -10.35
N ILE A 360 -13.38 -28.65 -9.30
CA ILE A 360 -14.34 -29.12 -8.30
C ILE A 360 -15.73 -28.50 -8.49
N SER A 361 -15.81 -27.31 -9.08
CA SER A 361 -17.05 -26.68 -9.56
C SER A 361 -16.76 -25.67 -10.66
N ILE A 362 -17.79 -24.96 -11.14
CA ILE A 362 -17.57 -23.82 -12.03
C ILE A 362 -16.59 -22.84 -11.36
N ASN A 363 -15.55 -22.44 -12.09
CA ASN A 363 -14.52 -21.51 -11.65
C ASN A 363 -13.70 -21.93 -10.41
N ARG A 364 -13.91 -23.11 -9.83
CA ARG A 364 -13.17 -23.58 -8.65
C ARG A 364 -12.36 -24.83 -8.94
N TYR A 365 -11.14 -24.84 -8.41
CA TYR A 365 -10.13 -25.85 -8.65
C TYR A 365 -9.47 -26.25 -7.34
N SER A 366 -8.96 -27.48 -7.26
CA SER A 366 -8.32 -28.03 -6.08
C SER A 366 -7.04 -28.76 -6.45
N GLY A 367 -5.96 -28.51 -5.71
CA GLY A 367 -4.70 -29.23 -5.77
C GLY A 367 -4.22 -29.57 -4.37
N GLU A 368 -3.27 -30.49 -4.26
CA GLU A 368 -2.75 -30.95 -2.98
C GLU A 368 -1.24 -30.75 -2.91
N ILE A 369 -0.78 -30.09 -1.85
CA ILE A 369 0.62 -30.07 -1.45
C ILE A 369 0.86 -31.34 -0.62
N PRO A 370 1.80 -32.22 -1.02
CA PRO A 370 2.13 -33.40 -0.23
C PRO A 370 2.56 -33.03 1.19
N GLY A 371 2.34 -33.95 2.13
CA GLY A 371 2.75 -33.78 3.52
C GLY A 371 4.24 -33.43 3.65
N GLN A 372 4.55 -32.50 4.55
CA GLN A 372 5.92 -32.02 4.77
C GLN A 372 6.44 -32.40 6.15
N ASN A 373 7.76 -32.55 6.26
CA ASN A 373 8.40 -32.89 7.53
C ASN A 373 8.27 -31.74 8.54
N PRO A 374 8.22 -32.03 9.85
CA PRO A 374 8.30 -31.01 10.87
C PRO A 374 9.53 -30.12 10.70
N ASN A 375 9.36 -28.83 10.98
CA ASN A 375 10.35 -27.76 10.82
C ASN A 375 10.69 -27.43 9.36
N THR A 376 9.68 -27.33 8.49
CA THR A 376 9.83 -26.91 7.09
C THR A 376 8.97 -25.68 6.80
N ASN A 377 9.49 -24.77 5.98
CA ASN A 377 8.73 -23.65 5.43
C ASN A 377 8.25 -24.00 4.02
N VAL A 378 6.99 -23.72 3.72
CA VAL A 378 6.40 -23.97 2.40
C VAL A 378 5.87 -22.67 1.84
N THR A 379 6.29 -22.32 0.63
CA THR A 379 5.72 -21.20 -0.13
C THR A 379 4.98 -21.73 -1.33
N TYR A 380 3.86 -21.11 -1.72
CA TYR A 380 3.04 -21.61 -2.82
C TYR A 380 2.22 -20.51 -3.49
N PHE A 381 1.85 -20.75 -4.76
CA PHE A 381 0.93 -19.91 -5.53
C PHE A 381 0.23 -20.76 -6.61
N CYS A 382 -0.85 -20.23 -7.18
CA CYS A 382 -1.57 -20.87 -8.27
C CYS A 382 -1.33 -20.13 -9.60
N GLU A 383 -1.27 -20.86 -10.70
CA GLU A 383 -1.17 -20.34 -12.06
C GLU A 383 -2.29 -20.92 -12.93
N ALA A 384 -2.95 -20.07 -13.70
CA ALA A 384 -3.89 -20.47 -14.73
C ALA A 384 -3.31 -20.17 -16.11
N VAL A 385 -3.49 -21.08 -17.05
CA VAL A 385 -3.05 -20.95 -18.45
C VAL A 385 -4.24 -21.17 -19.38
N ASP A 386 -4.49 -20.23 -20.29
CA ASP A 386 -5.52 -20.37 -21.31
C ASP A 386 -5.05 -21.12 -22.56
N TRP A 387 -5.97 -21.30 -23.52
CA TRP A 387 -5.72 -21.99 -24.78
C TRP A 387 -4.78 -21.25 -25.74
N GLU A 388 -4.51 -19.96 -25.51
CA GLU A 388 -3.53 -19.16 -26.26
C GLU A 388 -2.16 -19.11 -25.56
N GLY A 389 -2.06 -19.65 -24.33
CA GLY A 389 -0.85 -19.70 -23.53
C GLY A 389 -0.65 -18.48 -22.61
N HIS A 390 -1.64 -17.61 -22.48
CA HIS A 390 -1.61 -16.52 -21.50
C HIS A 390 -1.66 -17.07 -20.08
N LYS A 391 -1.00 -16.37 -19.16
CA LYS A 391 -0.81 -16.82 -17.78
C LYS A 391 -1.32 -15.79 -16.78
N TRP A 392 -1.96 -16.28 -15.73
CA TRP A 392 -2.34 -15.51 -14.56
C TRP A 392 -1.83 -16.22 -13.32
N GLN A 393 -1.33 -15.45 -12.36
CA GLN A 393 -0.79 -15.98 -11.11
C GLN A 393 -1.51 -15.35 -9.92
N SER A 394 -1.67 -16.11 -8.84
CA SER A 394 -2.11 -15.57 -7.55
C SER A 394 -0.95 -14.86 -6.83
N SER A 395 -1.27 -14.20 -5.72
CA SER A 395 -0.26 -13.85 -4.72
C SER A 395 0.52 -15.08 -4.24
N LEU A 396 1.70 -14.84 -3.68
CA LEU A 396 2.50 -15.86 -3.00
C LEU A 396 1.99 -16.02 -1.56
N TYR A 397 1.77 -17.26 -1.15
CA TYR A 397 1.34 -17.65 0.19
C TYR A 397 2.44 -18.46 0.86
N SER A 398 2.42 -18.54 2.19
CA SER A 398 3.39 -19.34 2.93
C SER A 398 2.84 -19.90 4.22
N TYR A 399 3.30 -21.10 4.59
CA TYR A 399 3.02 -21.70 5.89
C TYR A 399 4.23 -22.49 6.40
N ARG A 400 4.23 -22.79 7.70
CA ARG A 400 5.25 -23.65 8.31
C ARG A 400 4.63 -24.94 8.84
N ILE A 401 5.37 -26.05 8.74
CA ILE A 401 5.15 -27.20 9.61
C ILE A 401 5.95 -26.96 10.89
N PHE A 402 5.28 -26.44 11.90
CA PHE A 402 5.88 -26.13 13.18
C PHE A 402 6.34 -27.40 13.90
N LYS A 403 7.50 -27.34 14.54
CA LYS A 403 8.04 -28.44 15.35
C LYS A 403 8.39 -27.92 16.74
N PRO A 404 7.69 -28.36 17.79
CA PRO A 404 8.10 -28.09 19.16
C PRO A 404 9.54 -28.57 19.42
N THR A 405 10.34 -27.73 20.05
CA THR A 405 11.73 -28.02 20.36
C THR A 405 11.79 -29.03 21.52
N GLU A 406 12.63 -30.05 21.37
CA GLU A 406 12.76 -31.10 22.38
C GLU A 406 13.30 -30.51 23.70
N ASN A 407 12.65 -30.85 24.83
CA ASN A 407 12.96 -30.34 26.17
C ASN A 407 12.69 -28.84 26.40
N VAL A 408 11.99 -28.16 25.49
CA VAL A 408 11.46 -26.82 25.71
C VAL A 408 10.02 -26.94 26.20
N ASN A 409 9.71 -26.33 27.34
CA ASN A 409 8.39 -26.39 27.98
C ASN A 409 7.64 -25.06 27.97
N THR A 410 8.21 -24.02 27.36
CA THR A 410 7.68 -22.66 27.35
C THR A 410 7.41 -22.22 25.92
N LEU A 411 6.22 -21.68 25.68
CA LEU A 411 5.81 -21.10 24.42
C LEU A 411 5.56 -19.60 24.60
N LEU A 412 6.22 -18.80 23.77
CA LEU A 412 5.91 -17.38 23.59
C LEU A 412 4.99 -17.24 22.39
N ILE A 413 3.87 -16.56 22.57
CA ILE A 413 2.88 -16.32 21.53
C ILE A 413 2.84 -14.82 21.28
N PHE A 414 3.19 -14.41 20.07
CA PHE A 414 2.96 -13.07 19.55
C PHE A 414 1.69 -13.16 18.70
N ASN A 415 0.54 -12.86 19.31
CA ASN A 415 -0.80 -13.15 18.78
C ASN A 415 -1.05 -12.43 17.43
N GLY A 416 -0.72 -13.08 16.30
CA GLY A 416 -0.70 -12.46 14.96
C GLY A 416 0.31 -11.31 14.82
N LEU A 417 1.32 -11.25 15.69
CA LEU A 417 2.31 -10.17 15.76
C LEU A 417 3.70 -10.69 15.37
N PRO A 418 4.61 -9.81 14.90
CA PRO A 418 5.95 -10.23 14.48
C PRO A 418 6.77 -10.80 15.65
N GLU A 419 7.59 -11.81 15.37
CA GLU A 419 8.49 -12.44 16.36
C GLU A 419 9.62 -11.52 16.85
N SER A 420 9.93 -10.47 16.07
CA SER A 420 11.02 -9.52 16.32
C SER A 420 10.53 -8.09 16.20
N GLY A 421 11.25 -7.16 16.83
CA GLY A 421 10.78 -5.78 17.00
C GLY A 421 9.67 -5.67 18.05
N TYR A 422 8.90 -4.60 18.00
CA TYR A 422 7.79 -4.39 18.93
C TYR A 422 6.61 -5.34 18.62
N PRO A 423 5.98 -6.00 19.61
CA PRO A 423 6.21 -5.89 21.05
C PRO A 423 7.23 -6.89 21.63
N SER A 424 7.75 -7.83 20.85
CA SER A 424 8.74 -8.83 21.30
C SER A 424 9.93 -8.21 22.04
N SER A 425 10.54 -7.17 21.47
CA SER A 425 11.64 -6.42 22.07
C SER A 425 11.26 -5.70 23.36
N TYR A 426 10.01 -5.26 23.49
CA TYR A 426 9.52 -4.56 24.68
C TYR A 426 9.40 -5.50 25.88
N TYR A 427 8.89 -6.72 25.66
CA TYR A 427 8.69 -7.70 26.75
C TYR A 427 9.95 -8.51 27.09
N PHE A 428 10.82 -8.74 26.11
CA PHE A 428 11.93 -9.69 26.25
C PHE A 428 13.31 -9.12 25.87
N GLY A 429 13.43 -7.85 25.49
CA GLY A 429 14.72 -7.20 25.21
C GLY A 429 15.49 -6.76 26.46
N GLN A 430 16.82 -6.70 26.37
CA GLN A 430 17.68 -5.97 27.32
C GLN A 430 17.91 -4.53 26.82
N ASP A 431 17.53 -3.56 27.66
CA ASP A 431 17.84 -2.12 27.60
C ASP A 431 17.31 -1.24 26.42
N ASP A 432 17.00 0.01 26.81
CA ASP A 432 16.62 1.27 26.12
C ASP A 432 15.99 1.37 24.71
N PHE A 433 15.42 0.30 24.16
CA PHE A 433 14.71 0.29 22.85
C PHE A 433 15.60 0.49 21.61
N ILE A 434 16.92 0.62 21.77
CA ILE A 434 17.85 0.87 20.66
C ILE A 434 18.71 -0.36 20.36
N ASP A 435 19.15 -1.10 21.38
CA ASP A 435 20.03 -2.27 21.26
C ASP A 435 19.36 -3.54 21.81
N ASN A 436 18.32 -4.03 21.10
CA ASN A 436 17.53 -5.19 21.51
C ASN A 436 18.34 -6.49 21.51
N ILE A 437 19.00 -6.82 22.61
CA ILE A 437 19.50 -8.18 22.87
C ILE A 437 18.41 -8.91 23.65
N PRO A 438 17.67 -9.87 23.07
CA PRO A 438 16.67 -10.63 23.81
C PRO A 438 17.31 -11.36 24.98
N ILE A 439 16.64 -11.36 26.14
CA ILE A 439 16.99 -12.28 27.22
C ILE A 439 16.79 -13.69 26.70
N ASP A 440 17.89 -14.40 26.49
CA ASP A 440 17.84 -15.79 26.01
C ASP A 440 17.44 -16.73 27.16
N PHE A 441 16.34 -17.44 26.97
CA PHE A 441 15.92 -18.56 27.81
C PHE A 441 15.26 -19.62 26.92
N PRO A 442 15.21 -20.89 27.33
CA PRO A 442 14.62 -21.94 26.48
C PRO A 442 13.11 -21.74 26.28
N HIS A 443 12.72 -21.35 25.07
CA HIS A 443 11.33 -21.21 24.65
C HIS A 443 11.18 -21.48 23.14
N ASP A 444 9.96 -21.82 22.76
CA ASP A 444 9.51 -21.80 21.37
C ASP A 444 8.68 -20.53 21.12
N VAL A 445 8.63 -20.08 19.88
CA VAL A 445 7.87 -18.88 19.48
C VAL A 445 6.76 -19.26 18.50
N TRP A 446 5.57 -18.73 18.75
CA TRP A 446 4.44 -18.74 17.82
C TRP A 446 4.05 -17.31 17.48
N ALA A 447 4.45 -16.86 16.30
CA ALA A 447 4.21 -15.52 15.76
C ALA A 447 3.42 -15.59 14.45
N PHE A 448 2.50 -16.56 14.37
CA PHE A 448 1.70 -16.88 13.19
C PHE A 448 0.21 -16.61 13.49
N ASP A 449 -0.68 -17.33 12.80
CA ASP A 449 -2.14 -17.24 12.93
C ASP A 449 -2.67 -17.84 14.24
N GLU A 450 -3.99 -18.02 14.33
CA GLU A 450 -4.67 -18.73 15.41
C GLU A 450 -4.03 -20.13 15.64
N PHE A 451 -3.83 -20.49 16.91
CA PHE A 451 -3.33 -21.80 17.30
C PHE A 451 -4.43 -22.74 17.80
N ASP A 452 -4.12 -24.03 17.91
CA ASP A 452 -5.04 -25.04 18.41
C ASP A 452 -4.50 -25.82 19.63
N SER A 453 -5.29 -26.77 20.13
CA SER A 453 -4.89 -27.63 21.26
C SER A 453 -3.68 -28.53 20.96
N THR A 454 -3.39 -28.82 19.68
CA THR A 454 -2.24 -29.65 19.32
C THR A 454 -0.93 -28.91 19.56
N LEU A 455 -0.89 -27.59 19.39
CA LEU A 455 0.26 -26.75 19.75
C LEU A 455 0.44 -26.67 21.27
N VAL A 456 -0.56 -26.11 21.97
CA VAL A 456 -0.40 -25.72 23.39
C VAL A 456 -0.15 -26.90 24.32
N ASN A 457 -0.62 -28.10 23.95
CA ASN A 457 -0.40 -29.31 24.75
C ASN A 457 1.05 -29.80 24.78
N ASN A 458 1.96 -29.24 23.96
CA ASN A 458 3.39 -29.53 24.05
C ASN A 458 4.10 -28.72 25.15
N TYR A 459 3.43 -27.73 25.74
CA TYR A 459 4.05 -26.78 26.65
C TYR A 459 3.38 -26.79 28.02
N GLN A 460 4.17 -26.41 29.02
CA GLN A 460 3.72 -26.21 30.40
C GLN A 460 3.49 -24.73 30.70
N ASN A 461 4.25 -23.84 30.08
CA ASN A 461 4.14 -22.40 30.27
C ASN A 461 3.79 -21.73 28.94
N ILE A 462 2.82 -20.83 28.95
CA ILE A 462 2.44 -20.02 27.79
C ILE A 462 2.44 -18.56 28.20
N PHE A 463 3.16 -17.74 27.43
CA PHE A 463 3.10 -16.29 27.49
C PHE A 463 2.46 -15.81 26.20
N GLU A 464 1.26 -15.25 26.28
CA GLU A 464 0.57 -14.66 25.15
C GLU A 464 0.66 -13.14 25.21
N ILE A 465 1.26 -12.57 24.18
CA ILE A 465 1.49 -11.14 24.02
C ILE A 465 0.62 -10.63 22.88
N THR A 466 -0.09 -9.55 23.16
CA THR A 466 -1.00 -8.88 22.24
C THR A 466 -0.60 -7.41 22.11
N SER A 467 -1.04 -6.73 21.06
CA SER A 467 -0.80 -5.30 20.94
C SER A 467 -1.82 -4.60 20.06
N ASN A 468 -2.32 -3.45 20.53
CA ASN A 468 -3.52 -2.78 20.04
C ASN A 468 -4.75 -3.72 20.04
N GLY A 469 -4.83 -4.59 21.06
CA GLY A 469 -5.79 -5.69 21.14
C GLY A 469 -5.25 -7.01 20.58
N PRO A 470 -6.02 -8.10 20.69
CA PRO A 470 -5.63 -9.40 20.15
C PRO A 470 -6.12 -9.55 18.70
N ASN A 471 -5.32 -10.19 17.85
CA ASN A 471 -5.80 -10.64 16.54
C ASN A 471 -6.76 -11.84 16.68
N TYR A 472 -6.55 -12.68 17.70
CA TYR A 472 -7.31 -13.90 17.95
C TYR A 472 -7.64 -14.07 19.44
N TYR A 473 -8.85 -14.52 19.77
CA TYR A 473 -9.28 -14.78 21.15
C TYR A 473 -9.25 -16.29 21.49
N HIS A 474 -8.16 -16.75 22.12
CA HIS A 474 -7.94 -18.18 22.40
C HIS A 474 -8.59 -18.72 23.70
N ARG A 475 -9.63 -18.06 24.21
CA ARG A 475 -10.24 -18.34 25.53
C ARG A 475 -10.59 -19.81 25.75
N ASN A 476 -11.24 -20.45 24.78
CA ASN A 476 -11.69 -21.84 24.91
C ASN A 476 -10.52 -22.82 24.95
N ILE A 477 -9.46 -22.55 24.16
CA ILE A 477 -8.28 -23.40 24.06
C ILE A 477 -7.46 -23.27 25.36
N ILE A 478 -7.18 -22.05 25.80
CA ILE A 478 -6.41 -21.79 27.02
C ILE A 478 -7.16 -22.28 28.27
N ARG A 479 -8.48 -22.04 28.37
CA ARG A 479 -9.29 -22.58 29.48
C ARG A 479 -9.16 -24.09 29.57
N LYS A 480 -9.44 -24.79 28.47
CA LYS A 480 -9.37 -26.24 28.42
C LYS A 480 -7.96 -26.75 28.74
N TRP A 481 -6.93 -26.06 28.22
CA TRP A 481 -5.53 -26.37 28.52
C TRP A 481 -5.23 -26.25 30.02
N LEU A 482 -5.62 -25.16 30.68
CA LEU A 482 -5.42 -24.98 32.13
C LEU A 482 -6.21 -26.01 32.97
N GLU A 483 -7.43 -26.35 32.56
CA GLU A 483 -8.29 -27.31 33.28
C GLU A 483 -7.78 -28.77 33.20
N GLU A 484 -6.98 -29.10 32.20
CA GLU A 484 -6.45 -30.46 31.98
C GLU A 484 -5.22 -30.80 32.85
N ASP A 485 -4.43 -29.80 33.26
CA ASP A 485 -3.25 -30.01 34.13
C ASP A 485 -2.97 -28.80 35.02
N ASN A 486 -3.06 -29.01 36.33
CA ASN A 486 -2.85 -27.98 37.35
C ASN A 486 -1.40 -27.46 37.44
N ASN A 487 -0.45 -28.06 36.71
CA ASN A 487 0.93 -27.56 36.64
C ASN A 487 1.17 -26.62 35.44
N ARG A 488 0.14 -26.30 34.66
CA ARG A 488 0.20 -25.36 33.52
C ARG A 488 0.11 -23.92 33.99
N ASN A 489 0.91 -23.05 33.37
CA ASN A 489 1.01 -21.63 33.73
C ASN A 489 0.69 -20.76 32.51
N TYR A 490 -0.24 -19.83 32.66
CA TYR A 490 -0.63 -18.90 31.60
C TYR A 490 -0.34 -17.46 32.02
N PHE A 491 0.34 -16.72 31.15
CA PHE A 491 0.55 -15.29 31.26
C PHE A 491 -0.01 -14.61 30.02
N LEU A 492 -0.86 -13.61 30.21
CA LEU A 492 -1.44 -12.80 29.13
C LEU A 492 -1.06 -11.35 29.36
N ALA A 493 -0.48 -10.71 28.34
CA ALA A 493 -0.17 -9.30 28.36
C ALA A 493 -0.43 -8.64 27.01
N GLY A 494 -0.49 -7.31 27.02
CA GLY A 494 -0.68 -6.48 25.84
C GLY A 494 -1.66 -5.35 26.08
N ASP A 495 -1.53 -4.28 25.30
CA ASP A 495 -2.46 -3.17 25.32
C ASP A 495 -3.81 -3.60 24.72
N GLU A 496 -4.88 -3.06 25.32
CA GLU A 496 -6.26 -3.15 24.83
C GLU A 496 -6.89 -4.55 24.73
N TRP A 497 -6.31 -5.61 25.30
CA TRP A 497 -6.90 -6.97 25.22
C TRP A 497 -8.37 -7.04 25.66
N LEU A 498 -8.64 -6.49 26.85
CA LEU A 498 -10.00 -6.40 27.41
C LEU A 498 -10.84 -5.35 26.69
N GLY A 499 -10.23 -4.21 26.34
CA GLY A 499 -10.92 -3.07 25.71
C GLY A 499 -11.50 -3.45 24.35
N ALA A 500 -10.68 -4.04 23.48
CA ALA A 500 -11.09 -4.49 22.15
C ALA A 500 -12.25 -5.49 22.20
N GLU A 501 -12.28 -6.36 23.23
CA GLU A 501 -13.32 -7.38 23.37
C GLU A 501 -14.69 -6.77 23.63
N ILE A 502 -14.74 -5.82 24.55
CA ILE A 502 -15.98 -5.24 25.08
C ILE A 502 -16.33 -3.91 24.42
N GLY A 503 -15.70 -3.61 23.27
CA GLY A 503 -15.89 -2.36 22.54
C GLY A 503 -15.58 -1.12 23.37
N PHE A 504 -14.59 -1.22 24.26
CA PHE A 504 -14.14 -0.16 25.18
C PHE A 504 -15.26 0.37 26.10
N THR A 505 -16.19 -0.50 26.50
CA THR A 505 -17.29 -0.14 27.41
C THR A 505 -17.12 -0.76 28.80
N ASP A 506 -17.37 0.02 29.85
CA ASP A 506 -17.39 -0.48 31.24
C ASP A 506 -18.24 -1.75 31.35
N THR A 507 -17.60 -2.85 31.76
CA THR A 507 -18.21 -4.17 31.73
C THR A 507 -17.94 -4.95 33.01
N SER A 508 -18.98 -5.57 33.56
CA SER A 508 -18.87 -6.54 34.65
C SER A 508 -18.85 -7.96 34.10
N PHE A 509 -17.91 -8.77 34.56
CA PHE A 509 -17.78 -10.17 34.20
C PHE A 509 -18.44 -11.06 35.26
N LEU A 510 -19.06 -12.14 34.82
CA LEU A 510 -19.83 -13.06 35.65
C LEU A 510 -19.11 -14.41 35.77
N PRO A 511 -19.33 -15.17 36.86
CA PRO A 511 -18.85 -16.55 36.96
C PRO A 511 -19.22 -17.36 35.72
N GLY A 512 -18.25 -18.12 35.19
CA GLY A 512 -18.37 -18.83 33.91
C GLY A 512 -17.69 -18.13 32.73
N SER A 513 -17.38 -16.83 32.82
CA SER A 513 -16.59 -16.12 31.81
C SER A 513 -15.09 -16.39 31.97
N PHE A 514 -14.31 -16.30 30.88
CA PHE A 514 -12.86 -16.52 30.94
C PHE A 514 -12.16 -15.48 31.81
N GLU A 515 -12.60 -14.24 31.70
CA GLU A 515 -12.08 -13.09 32.46
C GLU A 515 -12.32 -13.32 33.95
N TYR A 516 -13.50 -13.80 34.35
CA TYR A 516 -13.81 -14.09 35.74
C TYR A 516 -13.06 -15.33 36.25
N ASP A 517 -13.19 -16.48 35.59
CA ASP A 517 -12.74 -17.76 36.15
C ASP A 517 -11.22 -17.96 36.00
N ILE A 518 -10.65 -17.51 34.88
CA ILE A 518 -9.23 -17.74 34.55
C ILE A 518 -8.40 -16.52 34.94
N LEU A 519 -8.79 -15.32 34.49
CA LEU A 519 -8.02 -14.10 34.78
C LEU A 519 -8.33 -13.51 36.17
N GLY A 520 -9.43 -13.89 36.81
CA GLY A 520 -9.85 -13.36 38.11
C GLY A 520 -10.41 -11.92 38.05
N ILE A 521 -10.81 -11.45 36.88
CA ILE A 521 -11.29 -10.10 36.63
C ILE A 521 -12.81 -10.06 36.76
N THR A 522 -13.31 -9.32 37.75
CA THR A 522 -14.76 -9.19 37.99
C THR A 522 -15.37 -7.98 37.28
N LYS A 523 -14.55 -6.99 36.91
CA LYS A 523 -14.99 -5.78 36.25
C LYS A 523 -13.84 -5.10 35.50
N SER A 524 -14.11 -4.67 34.28
CA SER A 524 -13.27 -3.74 33.52
C SER A 524 -13.91 -2.36 33.56
N TYR A 525 -13.11 -1.35 33.92
CA TYR A 525 -13.45 0.06 33.79
C TYR A 525 -12.62 0.60 32.63
N ASN A 526 -13.28 0.91 31.52
CA ASN A 526 -12.59 1.45 30.34
C ASN A 526 -12.45 2.96 30.52
N ASP A 527 -11.35 3.36 31.16
CA ASP A 527 -10.91 4.76 31.21
C ASP A 527 -9.94 5.05 30.06
N VAL A 528 -10.38 4.71 28.83
CA VAL A 528 -9.59 4.97 27.61
C VAL A 528 -9.55 6.47 27.40
N SER A 529 -8.50 7.07 27.92
CA SER A 529 -8.13 8.44 27.59
C SER A 529 -7.35 8.39 26.28
N TYR A 530 -8.05 8.71 25.19
CA TYR A 530 -7.43 8.89 23.87
C TYR A 530 -6.46 10.09 23.91
N ASP A 531 -5.48 10.11 22.99
CA ASP A 531 -4.53 11.21 22.85
C ASP A 531 -5.24 12.57 22.84
N GLY A 532 -4.82 13.47 23.74
CA GLY A 532 -5.44 14.79 23.93
C GLY A 532 -6.58 14.87 24.97
N THR A 533 -6.87 13.79 25.70
CA THR A 533 -7.83 13.83 26.82
C THR A 533 -7.14 13.93 28.19
N ASN A 534 -7.76 14.64 29.14
CA ASN A 534 -7.24 14.76 30.50
C ASN A 534 -7.44 13.44 31.27
N GLY A 535 -6.36 12.77 31.66
CA GLY A 535 -6.43 11.58 32.54
C GLY A 535 -5.50 10.42 32.19
N GLN A 536 -4.84 10.46 31.03
CA GLN A 536 -4.04 9.34 30.49
C GLN A 536 -2.87 8.88 31.36
N SER A 537 -2.39 9.74 32.23
CA SER A 537 -1.31 9.44 33.18
C SER A 537 -1.82 9.08 34.58
N LEU A 538 -3.13 8.90 34.78
CA LEU A 538 -3.68 8.63 36.09
C LEU A 538 -3.58 7.14 36.44
N PRO A 539 -3.18 6.79 37.68
CA PRO A 539 -3.10 5.40 38.10
C PRO A 539 -4.46 4.69 38.11
N SER A 540 -4.48 3.47 37.59
CA SER A 540 -5.63 2.56 37.67
C SER A 540 -5.61 1.77 38.99
N LYS A 541 -6.77 1.64 39.62
CA LYS A 541 -6.91 0.85 40.86
C LYS A 541 -7.06 -0.64 40.52
N LEU A 542 -6.21 -1.46 41.12
CA LEU A 542 -6.29 -2.91 41.06
C LEU A 542 -6.86 -3.46 42.37
N ILE A 543 -7.72 -4.48 42.28
CA ILE A 543 -8.29 -5.16 43.44
C ILE A 543 -8.02 -6.65 43.26
N PRO A 544 -7.07 -7.24 44.00
CA PRO A 544 -6.82 -8.67 43.90
C PRO A 544 -8.00 -9.47 44.46
N VAL A 545 -8.24 -10.66 43.91
CA VAL A 545 -9.40 -11.51 44.25
C VAL A 545 -8.96 -12.75 45.02
N GLU A 546 -9.51 -12.93 46.22
CA GLU A 546 -9.29 -14.09 47.09
C GLU A 546 -9.69 -15.39 46.38
N ASN A 547 -8.85 -16.44 46.50
CA ASN A 547 -9.07 -17.77 45.93
C ASN A 547 -9.15 -17.85 44.38
N SER A 548 -8.77 -16.82 43.64
CA SER A 548 -8.61 -16.93 42.18
C SER A 548 -7.39 -17.79 41.80
N LEU A 549 -7.48 -18.57 40.73
CA LEU A 549 -6.42 -19.52 40.31
C LEU A 549 -5.08 -18.81 40.06
N LEU A 550 -5.10 -17.67 39.36
CA LEU A 550 -3.90 -16.89 39.05
C LEU A 550 -3.69 -15.69 40.00
N GLY A 551 -4.76 -15.09 40.54
CA GLY A 551 -4.68 -13.87 41.37
C GLY A 551 -4.60 -14.11 42.88
N GLY A 552 -4.80 -15.34 43.37
CA GLY A 552 -4.84 -15.65 44.80
C GLY A 552 -3.51 -15.38 45.53
N ALA A 553 -2.38 -15.59 44.87
CA ALA A 553 -1.07 -15.28 45.42
C ALA A 553 -0.86 -13.77 45.61
N LEU A 554 -1.29 -12.95 44.64
CA LEU A 554 -1.25 -11.49 44.74
C LEU A 554 -2.19 -10.98 45.84
N TYR A 555 -3.36 -11.60 46.00
CA TYR A 555 -4.26 -11.30 47.11
C TYR A 555 -3.59 -11.56 48.47
N ASN A 556 -2.97 -12.72 48.66
CA ASN A 556 -2.27 -13.04 49.90
C ASN A 556 -1.14 -12.05 50.18
N LEU A 557 -0.32 -11.72 49.18
CA LEU A 557 0.76 -10.75 49.29
C LEU A 557 0.25 -9.35 49.69
N PHE A 558 -0.86 -8.92 49.08
CA PHE A 558 -1.49 -7.63 49.36
C PHE A 558 -2.02 -7.55 50.80
N ILE A 559 -2.61 -8.64 51.32
CA ILE A 559 -3.09 -8.71 52.71
C ILE A 559 -1.93 -8.82 53.70
N GLU A 560 -0.90 -9.62 53.39
CA GLU A 560 0.27 -9.86 54.25
C GLU A 560 1.09 -8.58 54.51
N ASN A 561 1.23 -7.71 53.51
CA ASN A 561 1.97 -6.45 53.65
C ASN A 561 1.17 -5.33 54.32
N GLY A 562 -0.06 -5.61 54.76
CA GLY A 562 -0.92 -4.65 55.45
C GLY A 562 -1.56 -3.68 54.46
N PRO A 563 -2.86 -3.80 54.14
CA PRO A 563 -3.52 -2.92 53.19
C PRO A 563 -3.75 -1.54 53.82
N THR A 564 -2.74 -0.69 53.84
CA THR A 564 -2.90 0.73 54.23
C THR A 564 -3.42 1.58 53.07
N ASP A 565 -3.32 1.10 51.82
CA ASP A 565 -3.88 1.73 50.60
C ASP A 565 -4.41 0.68 49.61
N SER A 566 -4.66 1.11 48.39
CA SER A 566 -5.11 0.38 47.21
C SER A 566 -3.91 0.00 46.35
N LEU A 567 -3.90 -1.22 45.80
CA LEU A 567 -2.96 -1.58 44.75
C LEU A 567 -3.26 -0.72 43.52
N ARG A 568 -2.23 -0.09 42.94
CA ARG A 568 -2.38 0.75 41.75
C ARG A 568 -1.38 0.37 40.68
N TYR A 569 -1.83 0.45 39.44
CA TYR A 569 -0.97 0.45 38.25
C TYR A 569 -0.88 1.89 37.75
N ASP A 570 0.33 2.47 37.78
CA ASP A 570 0.58 3.79 37.23
C ASP A 570 1.19 3.64 35.82
N PRO A 571 0.47 4.05 34.75
CA PRO A 571 0.94 3.88 33.39
C PRO A 571 2.20 4.70 33.08
N VAL A 572 2.52 5.75 33.87
CA VAL A 572 3.74 6.57 33.67
C VAL A 572 5.00 5.82 34.06
N TYR A 573 4.90 4.93 35.06
CA TYR A 573 6.07 4.25 35.64
C TYR A 573 6.15 2.78 35.27
N GLU A 574 5.14 2.23 34.58
CA GLU A 574 5.01 0.81 34.20
C GLU A 574 5.27 -0.17 35.37
N ASN A 575 5.06 0.29 36.61
CA ASN A 575 5.36 -0.44 37.83
C ASN A 575 4.16 -0.36 38.77
N SER A 576 3.81 -1.49 39.38
CA SER A 576 2.83 -1.53 40.48
C SER A 576 3.55 -1.34 41.82
N TRP A 577 3.17 -0.31 42.57
CA TRP A 577 3.63 -0.11 43.94
C TRP A 577 2.60 -0.69 44.92
N ILE A 578 3.08 -1.42 45.93
CA ILE A 578 2.26 -1.85 47.09
C ILE A 578 2.16 -0.69 48.07
#